data_AF-A0A2N6F6P4-F1
#
_entry.id   AF-A0A2N6F6P4-F1
#
_cell.length_a   1.000
_cell.length_b   1.000
_cell.length_c   1.000
_cell.angle_alpha   90.00
_cell.angle_beta   90.00
_cell.angle_gamma   90.00
#
_symmetry.space_group_name_H-M   'P 1'
#
loop_
_entity.id
_entity.type
_entity.pdbx_description
1 polymer ?
#
loop_
_entity_poly.entity_id
_entity_poly.type
_entity_poly.pdbx_seq_one_letter_code
_entity_poly.pdbx_strand_id
1 'polypeptide(L)'
;MLSAALNIEKSTIVRAKMGGADADLLWVVYYLSDRTGLDTSEMIELYTNANLRPGFISTLVQSSTRLDKPFIMALTSPDSLERLAAGAYRSVMQTQLGIRDETLAGLELAGASRKEQILSIFISLLLAEEPSIIFKAVRTGKKSWSQSLAETGLEAKQIEAAWKKLIKFHQTGRQDG
;
A
#
# COMPACT_ATOMS: atom_id res chain seq x y z
N MET A 1 5.98 6.51 -0.32
CA MET A 1 4.71 5.84 -0.66
C MET A 1 4.26 4.96 0.49
N LEU A 2 4.88 3.80 0.77
CA LEU A 2 4.57 3.00 1.97
C LEU A 2 4.70 3.82 3.27
N SER A 3 5.78 4.59 3.42
CA SER A 3 5.99 5.54 4.53
C SER A 3 4.84 6.53 4.69
N ALA A 4 4.34 7.03 3.58
CA ALA A 4 3.33 8.07 3.57
C ALA A 4 1.93 7.49 3.77
N ALA A 5 1.66 6.28 3.26
CA ALA A 5 0.43 5.52 3.47
C ALA A 5 0.25 5.09 4.93
N LEU A 6 1.28 4.50 5.52
CA LEU A 6 1.18 3.93 6.87
C LEU A 6 1.78 4.87 7.94
N ASN A 7 2.00 6.14 7.60
CA ASN A 7 2.59 7.16 8.47
C ASN A 7 3.90 6.74 9.17
N ILE A 8 4.75 6.00 8.45
CA ILE A 8 6.04 5.51 8.94
C ILE A 8 7.16 6.46 8.50
N GLU A 9 8.17 6.67 9.35
CA GLU A 9 9.39 7.33 8.90
C GLU A 9 10.10 6.54 7.79
N LYS A 10 10.52 7.25 6.74
CA LYS A 10 11.31 6.67 5.64
C LYS A 10 12.58 5.98 6.14
N SER A 11 13.20 6.49 7.22
CA SER A 11 14.39 5.95 7.86
C SER A 11 14.19 4.50 8.35
N THR A 12 12.99 4.18 8.84
CA THR A 12 12.61 2.86 9.36
C THR A 12 12.46 1.84 8.23
N ILE A 13 11.84 2.24 7.12
CA ILE A 13 11.71 1.40 5.92
C ILE A 13 13.09 1.09 5.31
N VAL A 14 13.97 2.10 5.23
CA VAL A 14 15.33 1.91 4.71
C VAL A 14 16.11 0.97 5.61
N ARG A 15 16.09 1.17 6.93
CA ARG A 15 16.76 0.26 7.89
C ARG A 15 16.27 -1.18 7.76
N ALA A 16 14.96 -1.39 7.69
CA ALA A 16 14.39 -2.73 7.54
C ALA A 16 14.84 -3.40 6.22
N LYS A 17 14.86 -2.66 5.11
CA LYS A 17 15.40 -3.17 3.83
C LYS A 17 16.88 -3.51 3.90
N MET A 18 17.69 -2.67 4.53
CA MET A 18 19.11 -2.94 4.72
C MET A 18 19.35 -4.16 5.61
N GLY A 19 18.42 -4.47 6.52
CA GLY A 19 18.40 -5.70 7.31
C GLY A 19 17.89 -6.95 6.57
N GLY A 20 17.61 -6.85 5.26
CA GLY A 20 17.18 -7.98 4.43
C GLY A 20 15.66 -8.20 4.36
N ALA A 21 14.85 -7.28 4.88
CA ALA A 21 13.39 -7.41 4.81
C ALA A 21 12.88 -7.23 3.37
N ASP A 22 12.08 -8.20 2.94
CA ASP A 22 11.41 -8.17 1.64
C ASP A 22 10.33 -7.05 1.58
N ALA A 23 10.13 -6.47 0.39
CA ALA A 23 9.17 -5.38 0.23
C ALA A 23 7.72 -5.79 0.55
N ASP A 24 7.34 -7.05 0.29
CA ASP A 24 6.03 -7.59 0.63
C ASP A 24 5.89 -7.79 2.14
N LEU A 25 6.96 -8.26 2.81
CA LEU A 25 6.97 -8.35 4.27
C LEU A 25 6.70 -6.98 4.90
N LEU A 26 7.35 -5.93 4.39
CA LEU A 26 7.12 -4.58 4.88
C LEU A 26 5.66 -4.13 4.71
N TRP A 27 5.04 -4.40 3.55
CA TRP A 27 3.61 -4.10 3.37
C TRP A 27 2.73 -4.78 4.41
N VAL A 28 3.02 -6.04 4.72
CA VAL A 28 2.23 -6.82 5.68
C VAL A 28 2.44 -6.32 7.11
N VAL A 29 3.68 -6.27 7.60
CA VAL A 29 3.95 -5.97 9.02
C VAL A 29 3.55 -4.55 9.38
N TYR A 30 3.75 -3.58 8.49
CA TYR A 30 3.32 -2.21 8.77
C TYR A 30 1.81 -2.04 8.69
N TYR A 31 1.13 -2.74 7.78
CA TYR A 31 -0.33 -2.74 7.76
C TYR A 31 -0.90 -3.34 9.04
N LEU A 32 -0.32 -4.46 9.50
CA LEU A 32 -0.73 -5.08 10.76
C LEU A 32 -0.50 -4.14 11.93
N SER A 33 0.70 -3.55 12.04
CA SER A 33 1.01 -2.58 13.09
C SER A 33 0.02 -1.43 13.14
N ASP A 34 -0.34 -0.85 11.98
CA ASP A 34 -1.35 0.22 11.88
C ASP A 34 -2.74 -0.23 12.40
N ARG A 35 -3.16 -1.46 12.10
CA ARG A 35 -4.49 -1.98 12.47
C ARG A 35 -4.59 -2.55 13.88
N THR A 36 -3.49 -3.10 14.40
CA THR A 36 -3.51 -3.90 15.63
C THR A 36 -2.74 -3.25 16.76
N GLY A 37 -1.84 -2.29 16.46
CA GLY A 37 -0.92 -1.68 17.41
C GLY A 37 0.31 -2.54 17.74
N LEU A 38 0.51 -3.66 17.03
CA LEU A 38 1.64 -4.56 17.26
C LEU A 38 2.96 -3.94 16.78
N ASP A 39 4.07 -4.31 17.44
CA ASP A 39 5.39 -3.83 17.06
C ASP A 39 5.85 -4.45 15.74
N THR A 40 6.35 -3.61 14.83
CA THR A 40 6.79 -4.05 13.50
C THR A 40 8.01 -4.96 13.55
N SER A 41 8.92 -4.74 14.51
CA SER A 41 10.15 -5.52 14.64
C SER A 41 9.84 -6.92 15.16
N GLU A 42 8.95 -7.02 16.14
CA GLU A 42 8.41 -8.29 16.64
C GLU A 42 7.74 -9.07 15.50
N MET A 43 6.90 -8.42 14.70
CA MET A 43 6.22 -9.08 13.57
C MET A 43 7.19 -9.55 12.47
N ILE A 44 8.27 -8.81 12.21
CA ILE A 44 9.34 -9.23 11.30
C ILE A 44 10.07 -10.46 11.86
N GLU A 45 10.40 -10.46 13.15
CA GLU A 45 11.07 -11.58 13.82
C GLU A 45 10.21 -12.84 13.77
N LEU A 46 8.93 -12.73 14.14
CA LEU A 46 7.97 -13.84 14.07
C LEU A 46 7.90 -14.46 12.67
N TYR A 47 7.95 -13.65 11.60
CA TYR A 47 7.87 -14.16 10.24
C TYR A 47 9.18 -14.81 9.73
N THR A 48 10.31 -14.15 10.01
CA THR A 48 11.64 -14.53 9.51
C THR A 48 12.24 -15.72 10.25
N ASN A 49 11.94 -15.88 11.54
CA ASN A 49 12.36 -17.04 12.32
C ASN A 49 11.37 -18.21 12.11
N ALA A 50 11.83 -19.26 11.44
CA ALA A 50 11.00 -20.43 11.13
C ALA A 50 10.36 -21.08 12.37
N ASN A 51 11.05 -21.05 13.53
CA ASN A 51 10.53 -21.60 14.78
C ASN A 51 9.40 -20.75 15.38
N LEU A 52 9.34 -19.46 15.05
CA LEU A 52 8.35 -18.51 15.57
C LEU A 52 7.22 -18.21 14.57
N ARG A 53 7.34 -18.66 13.32
CA ARG A 53 6.34 -18.46 12.26
C ARG A 53 4.92 -18.89 12.63
N PRO A 54 4.68 -19.98 13.38
CA PRO A 54 3.33 -20.29 13.87
C PRO A 54 2.72 -19.15 14.72
N GLY A 55 3.56 -18.43 15.47
CA GLY A 55 3.16 -17.24 16.22
C GLY A 55 2.68 -16.11 15.32
N PHE A 56 3.34 -15.86 14.19
CA PHE A 56 2.89 -14.88 13.20
C PHE A 56 1.46 -15.19 12.70
N ILE A 57 1.20 -16.45 12.33
CA ILE A 57 -0.12 -16.89 11.84
C ILE A 57 -1.17 -16.78 12.95
N SER A 58 -0.84 -17.20 14.17
CA SER A 58 -1.73 -17.05 15.33
C SER A 58 -2.14 -15.59 15.55
N THR A 59 -1.16 -14.67 15.51
CA THR A 59 -1.38 -13.23 15.64
C THR A 59 -2.32 -12.69 14.55
N LEU A 60 -2.17 -13.14 13.30
CA LEU A 60 -3.06 -12.77 12.20
C LEU A 60 -4.51 -13.20 12.47
N VAL A 61 -4.71 -14.45 12.92
CA VAL A 61 -6.05 -14.99 13.21
C VAL A 61 -6.70 -14.26 14.38
N GLN A 62 -5.96 -14.04 15.46
CA GLN A 62 -6.45 -13.32 16.65
C GLN A 62 -6.83 -11.87 16.34
N SER A 63 -6.11 -11.26 15.39
CA SER A 63 -6.33 -9.87 15.00
C SER A 63 -7.40 -9.70 13.93
N SER A 64 -7.97 -10.78 13.38
CA SER A 64 -8.83 -10.76 12.19
C SER A 64 -10.00 -9.77 12.26
N THR A 65 -10.56 -9.51 13.44
CA THR A 65 -11.66 -8.54 13.65
C THR A 65 -11.26 -7.09 13.45
N ARG A 66 -9.96 -6.78 13.49
CA ARG A 66 -9.38 -5.44 13.26
C ARG A 66 -8.86 -5.25 11.84
N LEU A 67 -8.89 -6.30 11.01
CA LEU A 67 -8.32 -6.28 9.67
C LEU A 67 -9.41 -5.99 8.64
N ASP A 68 -9.01 -5.29 7.59
CA ASP A 68 -9.89 -4.99 6.46
C ASP A 68 -10.16 -6.25 5.63
N LYS A 69 -11.35 -6.30 5.01
CA LYS A 69 -11.83 -7.42 4.21
C LYS A 69 -10.82 -7.91 3.15
N PRO A 70 -10.14 -7.05 2.36
CA PRO A 70 -9.17 -7.53 1.37
C PRO A 70 -8.01 -8.29 1.99
N PHE A 71 -7.53 -7.86 3.16
CA PHE A 71 -6.48 -8.56 3.87
C PHE A 71 -6.98 -9.89 4.45
N ILE A 72 -8.19 -9.93 5.03
CA ILE A 72 -8.79 -11.18 5.52
C ILE A 72 -8.95 -12.19 4.38
N MET A 73 -9.36 -11.76 3.20
CA MET A 73 -9.45 -12.64 2.04
C MET A 73 -8.08 -13.20 1.62
N ALA A 74 -7.00 -12.45 1.81
CA ALA A 74 -5.65 -12.95 1.58
C ALA A 74 -5.19 -13.98 2.63
N LEU A 75 -5.77 -13.98 3.83
CA LEU A 75 -5.45 -14.94 4.90
C LEU A 75 -5.87 -16.38 4.59
N THR A 76 -6.69 -16.63 3.56
CA THR A 76 -7.09 -18.00 3.18
C THR A 76 -5.92 -18.85 2.65
N SER A 77 -4.77 -18.23 2.37
CA SER A 77 -3.51 -18.92 2.06
C SER A 77 -2.34 -18.13 2.65
N PRO A 78 -2.15 -18.20 3.97
CA PRO A 78 -1.30 -17.26 4.70
C PRO A 78 0.20 -17.49 4.48
N ASP A 79 0.58 -18.61 3.85
CA ASP A 79 1.97 -18.91 3.49
C ASP A 79 2.48 -18.09 2.29
N SER A 80 1.58 -17.42 1.56
CA SER A 80 1.96 -16.55 0.45
C SER A 80 2.08 -15.10 0.91
N LEU A 81 3.31 -14.70 1.25
CA LEU A 81 3.65 -13.32 1.62
C LEU A 81 3.17 -12.31 0.56
N GLU A 82 3.31 -12.64 -0.71
CA GLU A 82 2.86 -11.84 -1.84
C GLU A 82 1.34 -11.57 -1.78
N ARG A 83 0.54 -12.60 -1.49
CA ARG A 83 -0.92 -12.44 -1.33
C ARG A 83 -1.27 -11.57 -0.14
N LEU A 84 -0.61 -11.79 1.01
CA LEU A 84 -0.80 -10.95 2.19
C LEU A 84 -0.45 -9.48 1.90
N ALA A 85 0.64 -9.24 1.18
CA ALA A 85 1.06 -7.90 0.79
C ALA A 85 0.07 -7.26 -0.20
N ALA A 86 -0.48 -8.04 -1.14
CA ALA A 86 -1.54 -7.58 -2.04
C ALA A 86 -2.83 -7.22 -1.26
N GLY A 87 -3.22 -8.05 -0.30
CA GLY A 87 -4.33 -7.77 0.61
C GLY A 87 -4.11 -6.51 1.44
N ALA A 88 -2.90 -6.31 1.97
CA ALA A 88 -2.53 -5.12 2.75
C ALA A 88 -2.58 -3.86 1.89
N TYR A 89 -1.99 -3.94 0.70
CA TYR A 89 -2.03 -2.88 -0.29
C TYR A 89 -3.47 -2.47 -0.65
N ARG A 90 -4.32 -3.43 -1.04
CA ARG A 90 -5.73 -3.16 -1.38
C ARG A 90 -6.49 -2.54 -0.21
N SER A 91 -6.27 -3.06 1.00
CA SER A 91 -6.88 -2.54 2.22
C SER A 91 -6.51 -1.08 2.45
N VAL A 92 -5.22 -0.73 2.32
CA VAL A 92 -4.74 0.66 2.42
C VAL A 92 -5.36 1.56 1.36
N MET A 93 -5.37 1.13 0.09
CA MET A 93 -5.95 1.94 -1.00
C MET A 93 -7.45 2.20 -0.80
N GLN A 94 -8.21 1.21 -0.33
CA GLN A 94 -9.66 1.33 -0.11
C GLN A 94 -10.00 2.19 1.13
N THR A 95 -9.29 1.94 2.24
CA THR A 95 -9.62 2.57 3.53
C THR A 95 -8.98 3.93 3.74
N GLN A 96 -7.83 4.21 3.12
CA GLN A 96 -7.16 5.50 3.28
C GLN A 96 -7.38 6.45 2.11
N LEU A 97 -7.58 5.92 0.90
CA LEU A 97 -7.72 6.73 -0.32
C LEU A 97 -9.09 6.60 -0.97
N GLY A 98 -9.98 5.76 -0.43
CA GLY A 98 -11.33 5.59 -0.98
C GLY A 98 -11.37 4.98 -2.38
N ILE A 99 -10.29 4.32 -2.81
CA ILE A 99 -10.21 3.73 -4.14
C ILE A 99 -11.11 2.50 -4.20
N ARG A 100 -11.95 2.42 -5.23
CA ARG A 100 -12.87 1.29 -5.43
C ARG A 100 -12.12 0.03 -5.85
N ASP A 101 -12.66 -1.15 -5.50
CA ASP A 101 -12.04 -2.43 -5.85
C ASP A 101 -11.98 -2.64 -7.36
N GLU A 102 -13.00 -2.18 -8.09
CA GLU A 102 -13.05 -2.29 -9.56
C GLU A 102 -11.92 -1.50 -10.23
N THR A 103 -11.54 -0.36 -9.65
CA THR A 103 -10.41 0.45 -10.15
C THR A 103 -9.08 -0.28 -9.96
N LEU A 104 -8.87 -0.90 -8.79
CA LEU A 104 -7.66 -1.68 -8.51
C LEU A 104 -7.59 -2.93 -9.40
N ALA A 105 -8.70 -3.67 -9.50
CA ALA A 105 -8.81 -4.84 -10.36
C ALA A 105 -8.58 -4.48 -11.84
N GLY A 106 -9.12 -3.34 -12.30
CA GLY A 106 -8.93 -2.86 -13.67
C GLY A 106 -7.47 -2.58 -14.01
N LEU A 107 -6.72 -1.97 -13.09
CA LEU A 107 -5.28 -1.75 -13.27
C LEU A 107 -4.48 -3.06 -13.26
N GLU A 108 -4.83 -3.98 -12.36
CA GLU A 108 -4.21 -5.30 -12.28
C GLU A 108 -4.42 -6.11 -13.57
N LEU A 109 -5.65 -6.14 -14.09
CA LEU A 109 -5.99 -6.79 -15.36
C LEU A 109 -5.28 -6.13 -16.56
N ALA A 110 -4.99 -4.84 -16.48
CA ALA A 110 -4.18 -4.14 -17.47
C ALA A 110 -2.67 -4.47 -17.37
N GLY A 111 -2.25 -5.25 -16.38
CA GLY A 111 -0.87 -5.66 -16.14
C GLY A 111 -0.04 -4.61 -15.38
N ALA A 112 -0.69 -3.67 -14.68
CA ALA A 112 0.03 -2.70 -13.87
C ALA A 112 0.64 -3.36 -12.63
N SER A 113 1.95 -3.22 -12.46
CA SER A 113 2.62 -3.59 -11.21
C SER A 113 2.14 -2.73 -10.05
N ARG A 114 2.29 -3.18 -8.80
CA ARG A 114 1.89 -2.41 -7.61
C ARG A 114 2.44 -0.98 -7.59
N LYS A 115 3.68 -0.79 -8.05
CA LYS A 115 4.30 0.55 -8.14
C LYS A 115 3.57 1.44 -9.15
N GLU A 116 3.23 0.88 -10.31
CA GLU A 116 2.49 1.60 -11.37
C GLU A 116 1.05 1.88 -10.94
N GLN A 117 0.41 0.97 -10.21
CA GLN A 117 -0.92 1.21 -9.63
C GLN A 117 -0.88 2.40 -8.67
N ILE A 118 0.07 2.41 -7.73
CA ILE A 118 0.25 3.53 -6.79
C ILE A 118 0.50 4.85 -7.54
N LEU A 119 1.37 4.86 -8.55
CA LEU A 119 1.65 6.07 -9.33
C LEU A 119 0.43 6.54 -10.11
N SER A 120 -0.30 5.63 -10.74
CA SER A 120 -1.52 5.96 -11.50
C SER A 120 -2.58 6.55 -10.58
N ILE A 121 -2.78 5.94 -9.41
CA ILE A 121 -3.69 6.44 -8.36
C ILE A 121 -3.22 7.80 -7.86
N PHE A 122 -1.93 7.99 -7.60
CA PHE A 122 -1.42 9.29 -7.15
C PHE A 122 -1.76 10.41 -8.10
N ILE A 123 -1.42 10.21 -9.37
CA ILE A 123 -1.62 11.21 -10.41
C ILE A 123 -3.12 11.42 -10.65
N SER A 124 -3.93 10.35 -10.60
CA SER A 124 -5.39 10.44 -10.73
C SER A 124 -6.02 11.37 -9.71
N LEU A 125 -5.59 11.27 -8.45
CA LEU A 125 -6.14 12.07 -7.36
C LEU A 125 -5.73 13.55 -7.46
N LEU A 126 -4.62 13.85 -8.13
CA LEU A 126 -4.15 15.22 -8.34
C LEU A 126 -4.74 15.88 -9.59
N LEU A 127 -4.91 15.11 -10.66
CA LEU A 127 -5.40 15.60 -11.96
C LEU A 127 -6.90 15.38 -12.17
N ALA A 128 -7.57 14.69 -11.24
CA ALA A 128 -8.96 14.24 -11.38
C ALA A 128 -9.21 13.43 -12.68
N GLU A 129 -8.22 12.63 -13.10
CA GLU A 129 -8.30 11.73 -14.25
C GLU A 129 -8.43 10.27 -13.80
N GLU A 130 -9.05 9.40 -14.60
CA GLU A 130 -9.14 7.98 -14.27
C GLU A 130 -7.74 7.30 -14.26
N PRO A 131 -7.37 6.53 -13.20
CA PRO A 131 -6.05 5.88 -13.10
C PRO A 131 -5.70 5.01 -14.32
N SER A 132 -6.69 4.33 -14.90
CA SER A 132 -6.51 3.47 -16.06
C SER A 132 -6.09 4.25 -17.32
N ILE A 133 -6.54 5.50 -17.46
CA ILE A 133 -6.16 6.37 -18.58
C ILE A 133 -4.68 6.75 -18.45
N ILE A 134 -4.27 7.14 -17.25
CA ILE A 134 -2.87 7.47 -16.94
C ILE A 134 -1.97 6.27 -17.21
N PHE A 135 -2.31 5.10 -16.66
CA PHE A 135 -1.54 3.88 -16.88
C PHE A 135 -1.44 3.51 -18.35
N LYS A 136 -2.55 3.55 -19.10
CA LYS A 136 -2.58 3.22 -20.52
C LYS A 136 -1.71 4.18 -21.35
N ALA A 137 -1.73 5.48 -21.04
CA ALA A 137 -0.90 6.46 -21.72
C ALA A 137 0.59 6.16 -21.53
N VAL A 138 0.99 5.72 -20.33
CA VAL A 138 2.38 5.32 -20.07
C VAL A 138 2.72 3.99 -20.73
N ARG A 139 1.85 2.99 -20.59
CA ARG A 139 2.06 1.64 -21.13
C ARG A 139 2.21 1.62 -22.66
N THR A 140 1.51 2.51 -23.36
CA THR A 140 1.56 2.66 -24.82
C THR A 140 2.69 3.57 -25.31
N GLY A 141 3.49 4.14 -24.40
CA GLY A 141 4.57 5.07 -24.75
C GLY A 141 4.09 6.47 -25.17
N LYS A 142 2.78 6.76 -25.06
CA LYS A 142 2.22 8.10 -25.35
C LYS A 142 2.76 9.16 -24.38
N LYS A 143 3.01 8.77 -23.13
CA LYS A 143 3.65 9.59 -22.10
C LYS A 143 4.66 8.75 -21.30
N SER A 144 5.61 9.38 -20.63
CA SER A 144 6.41 8.74 -19.58
C SER A 144 5.81 9.01 -18.18
N TRP A 145 6.25 8.26 -17.17
CA TRP A 145 5.93 8.57 -15.77
C TRP A 145 6.43 9.96 -15.35
N SER A 146 7.60 10.38 -15.84
CA SER A 146 8.14 11.70 -15.55
C SER A 146 7.29 12.83 -16.16
N GLN A 147 6.80 12.65 -17.39
CA GLN A 147 5.88 13.60 -18.02
C GLN A 147 4.55 13.67 -17.27
N SER A 148 3.98 12.51 -16.91
CA SER A 148 2.71 12.45 -16.16
C SER A 148 2.83 13.09 -14.77
N LEU A 149 3.97 12.94 -14.10
CA LEU A 149 4.25 13.63 -12.83
C LEU A 149 4.46 15.13 -13.03
N ALA A 150 5.15 15.57 -14.08
CA ALA A 150 5.37 16.99 -14.35
C ALA A 150 4.05 17.76 -14.57
N GLU A 151 3.04 17.11 -15.15
CA GLU A 151 1.70 17.69 -15.34
C GLU A 151 0.98 18.00 -14.02
N THR A 152 1.37 17.36 -12.91
CA THR A 152 0.83 17.68 -11.58
C THR A 152 1.39 18.99 -11.00
N GLY A 153 2.44 19.55 -11.61
CA GLY A 153 3.15 20.72 -11.09
C GLY A 153 3.99 20.46 -9.84
N LEU A 154 4.09 19.20 -9.38
CA LEU A 154 4.86 18.83 -8.20
C LEU A 154 6.34 18.57 -8.52
N GLU A 155 7.23 19.09 -7.68
CA GLU A 155 8.62 18.67 -7.65
C GLU A 155 8.79 17.35 -6.87
N ALA A 156 9.85 16.61 -7.17
CA ALA A 156 10.16 15.33 -6.52
C ALA A 156 10.17 15.40 -4.98
N LYS A 157 10.65 16.51 -4.41
CA LYS A 157 10.68 16.75 -2.95
C LYS A 157 9.29 16.94 -2.33
N GLN A 158 8.29 17.29 -3.13
CA GLN A 158 6.92 17.58 -2.67
C GLN A 158 6.00 16.35 -2.75
N ILE A 159 6.37 15.31 -3.50
CA ILE A 159 5.54 14.11 -3.72
C ILE A 159 5.10 13.46 -2.40
N GLU A 160 6.03 13.29 -1.45
CA GLU A 160 5.69 12.66 -0.17
C GLU A 160 4.69 13.50 0.65
N ALA A 161 4.90 14.81 0.70
CA ALA A 161 4.00 15.72 1.40
C ALA A 161 2.62 15.76 0.74
N ALA A 162 2.55 15.75 -0.60
CA ALA A 162 1.31 15.70 -1.35
C ALA A 162 0.54 14.40 -1.08
N TRP A 163 1.22 13.25 -1.08
CA TRP A 163 0.61 11.96 -0.75
C TRP A 163 0.02 11.94 0.66
N LYS A 164 0.76 12.44 1.67
CA LYS A 164 0.25 12.55 3.05
C LYS A 164 -0.98 13.46 3.14
N LYS A 165 -1.01 14.58 2.40
CA LYS A 165 -2.17 15.47 2.34
C LYS A 165 -3.40 14.76 1.75
N LEU A 166 -3.23 14.00 0.67
CA LEU A 166 -4.32 13.23 0.05
C LEU A 166 -4.92 12.22 1.04
N ILE A 167 -4.08 11.46 1.74
CA ILE A 167 -4.54 10.51 2.76
C ILE A 167 -5.32 11.23 3.87
N LYS A 168 -4.75 12.31 4.41
CA LYS A 168 -5.41 13.07 5.48
C LYS A 168 -6.76 13.61 5.04
N PHE A 169 -6.85 14.15 3.82
CA PHE A 169 -8.09 14.67 3.25
C PHE A 169 -9.19 13.59 3.18
N HIS A 170 -8.85 12.40 2.69
CA HIS A 170 -9.80 11.28 2.60
C HIS A 170 -10.18 10.70 3.97
N GLN A 171 -9.30 10.78 4.97
CA GLN A 171 -9.60 10.38 6.34
C GLN A 171 -10.54 11.38 7.04
N THR A 172 -10.33 12.70 6.86
CA THR A 172 -11.19 13.72 7.47
C THR A 172 -12.58 13.78 6.83
N GLY A 173 -12.68 13.63 5.51
CA GLY A 173 -13.97 13.63 4.80
C GLY A 173 -14.89 12.44 5.14
N ARG A 174 -14.38 11.41 5.84
CA ARG A 174 -15.17 10.28 6.34
C ARG A 174 -15.75 10.49 7.75
N GLN A 175 -15.37 11.55 8.47
CA GLN A 175 -15.90 11.81 9.82
C GLN A 175 -17.14 12.72 9.83
N ASP A 176 -17.47 13.36 8.71
CA ASP A 176 -18.57 14.33 8.57
C ASP A 176 -19.78 13.80 7.77
N GLY A 177 -19.87 12.49 7.52
CA GLY A 177 -20.97 11.84 6.80
C GLY A 177 -21.48 10.60 7.52
#